data_AF-A0A6H2A2E0-F1
#
_entry.id   AF-A0A6H2A2E0-F1
#
_cell.length_a   1.000
_cell.length_b   1.000
_cell.length_c   1.000
_cell.angle_alpha   90.00
_cell.angle_beta   90.00
_cell.angle_gamma   90.00
#
_symmetry.space_group_name_H-M   'P 1'
#
loop_
_entity.id
_entity.type
_entity.pdbx_description
1 polymer ?
#
loop_
_entity_poly.entity_id
_entity_poly.type
_entity_poly.pdbx_seq_one_letter_code
_entity_poly.pdbx_strand_id
1 'polypeptide(L)'
;RIKAAETKSFGVRSELDVFKKCESLGFDVKPNCNSTADLWVNGYIVDVKSAKKSFHPGLVSKYYHFAIKSPQLKICDFFICHITSKNTFYVIPKGKIHRRKPLLNGKGASIYIRDETVKSGKNLYSENDNYKPFKEAWNLLKRN
;
A
#
# COMPACT_ATOMS: atom_id res chain seq x y z
N ARG A 1 10.84 15.86 -4.95
CA ARG A 1 9.36 15.81 -5.16
C ARG A 1 8.55 16.11 -3.89
N ILE A 2 9.06 15.79 -2.69
CA ILE A 2 8.44 16.01 -1.37
C ILE A 2 8.26 17.50 -0.98
N LYS A 3 9.12 18.42 -1.45
CA LYS A 3 9.06 19.86 -1.13
C LYS A 3 7.91 20.68 -1.78
N ALA A 4 6.97 20.05 -2.48
CA ALA A 4 5.89 20.78 -3.17
C ALA A 4 4.57 19.99 -3.13
N ALA A 5 4.12 19.61 -1.92
CA ALA A 5 3.04 18.64 -1.73
C ALA A 5 1.64 19.26 -1.60
N GLU A 6 1.50 20.58 -1.47
CA GLU A 6 0.21 21.21 -1.15
C GLU A 6 -0.75 21.29 -2.36
N THR A 7 -0.28 21.04 -3.59
CA THR A 7 -1.09 21.06 -4.83
C THR A 7 -1.01 19.76 -5.66
N LYS A 8 -0.45 18.66 -5.11
CA LYS A 8 -0.16 17.45 -5.89
C LYS A 8 -1.16 16.30 -5.68
N SER A 9 -1.17 15.39 -6.66
CA SER A 9 -2.03 14.21 -6.75
C SER A 9 -2.05 13.36 -5.47
N PHE A 10 -3.13 12.59 -5.25
CA PHE A 10 -3.32 11.69 -4.10
C PHE A 10 -2.13 10.78 -3.77
N GLY A 11 -1.35 10.37 -4.80
CA GLY A 11 -0.13 9.59 -4.63
C GLY A 11 0.95 10.36 -3.87
N VAL A 12 1.24 11.59 -4.28
CA VAL A 12 2.27 12.43 -3.66
C VAL A 12 1.94 12.78 -2.22
N ARG A 13 0.66 12.98 -1.90
CA ARG A 13 0.23 13.17 -0.51
C ARG A 13 0.49 11.93 0.34
N SER A 14 0.21 10.74 -0.21
CA SER A 14 0.47 9.48 0.51
C SER A 14 1.96 9.22 0.71
N GLU A 15 2.80 9.53 -0.29
CA GLU A 15 4.27 9.48 -0.14
C GLU A 15 4.75 10.39 1.00
N LEU A 16 4.23 11.62 1.08
CA LEU A 16 4.58 12.56 2.16
C LEU A 16 4.12 12.07 3.54
N ASP A 17 2.88 11.58 3.64
CA ASP A 17 2.33 11.12 4.92
C ASP A 17 3.09 9.90 5.43
N VAL A 18 3.49 8.98 4.53
CA VAL A 18 4.37 7.85 4.88
C VAL A 18 5.76 8.34 5.29
N PHE A 19 6.35 9.29 4.56
CA PHE A 19 7.65 9.86 4.90
C PHE A 19 7.64 10.45 6.33
N LYS A 20 6.68 11.32 6.63
CA LYS A 20 6.50 11.93 7.97
C LYS A 20 6.25 10.87 9.04
N LYS A 21 5.48 9.83 8.72
CA LYS A 21 5.22 8.74 9.66
C LYS A 21 6.50 7.97 9.99
N CYS A 22 7.34 7.66 9.01
CA CYS A 22 8.65 7.05 9.22
C CYS A 22 9.57 7.94 10.08
N GLU A 23 9.63 9.25 9.81
CA GLU A 23 10.40 10.19 10.64
C GLU A 23 9.92 10.19 12.09
N SER A 24 8.60 10.23 12.32
CA SER A 24 8.01 10.22 13.66
C SER A 24 8.30 8.93 14.44
N LEU A 25 8.61 7.84 13.75
CA LEU A 25 8.95 6.54 14.33
C LEU A 25 10.47 6.35 14.50
N GLY A 26 11.28 7.35 14.15
CA GLY A 26 12.74 7.29 14.25
C GLY A 26 13.40 6.40 13.21
N PHE A 27 12.75 6.15 12.06
CA PHE A 27 13.35 5.36 10.98
C PHE A 27 14.29 6.22 10.13
N ASP A 28 15.38 5.62 9.64
CA ASP A 28 16.21 6.23 8.59
C ASP A 28 15.42 6.20 7.28
N VAL A 29 14.80 7.33 6.91
CA VAL A 29 13.96 7.45 5.72
C VAL A 29 14.55 8.45 4.73
N LYS A 30 14.67 8.02 3.47
CA LYS A 30 15.22 8.83 2.38
C LYS A 30 14.36 8.68 1.12
N PRO A 31 14.18 9.73 0.30
CA PRO A 31 13.53 9.60 -1.00
C PRO A 31 14.32 8.66 -1.90
N ASN A 32 13.63 7.83 -2.68
CA ASN A 32 14.23 7.03 -3.74
C ASN A 32 14.03 7.76 -5.08
N CYS A 33 15.13 8.01 -5.80
CA CYS A 33 15.10 8.69 -7.10
C CYS A 33 14.79 7.73 -8.27
N ASN A 34 14.62 6.43 -8.00
CA ASN A 34 14.21 5.44 -8.99
C ASN A 34 12.72 5.61 -9.33
N SER A 35 12.34 5.47 -10.60
CA SER A 35 10.94 5.54 -11.04
C SER A 35 10.04 4.39 -10.54
N THR A 36 10.63 3.38 -9.90
CA THR A 36 9.95 2.13 -9.53
C THR A 36 9.65 2.00 -8.03
N ALA A 37 10.25 2.84 -7.18
CA ALA A 37 10.06 2.86 -5.73
C ALA A 37 10.18 4.30 -5.21
N ASP A 38 9.51 4.61 -4.10
CA ASP A 38 9.39 5.99 -3.64
C ASP A 38 10.37 6.33 -2.52
N LEU A 39 10.70 5.37 -1.66
CA LEU A 39 11.45 5.59 -0.43
C LEU A 39 12.48 4.48 -0.17
N TRP A 40 13.51 4.83 0.59
CA TRP A 40 14.33 3.92 1.37
C TRP A 40 13.95 4.10 2.84
N VAL A 41 13.69 3.01 3.57
CA VAL A 41 13.33 3.04 5.00
C VAL A 41 14.13 1.98 5.74
N ASN A 42 15.01 2.37 6.66
CA ASN A 42 15.95 1.48 7.34
C ASN A 42 16.65 0.54 6.34
N GLY A 43 17.06 1.09 5.19
CA GLY A 43 17.68 0.39 4.08
C GLY A 43 16.84 -0.68 3.37
N TYR A 44 15.52 -0.72 3.58
CA TYR A 44 14.57 -1.42 2.72
C TYR A 44 14.11 -0.52 1.58
N ILE A 45 13.88 -1.09 0.40
CA ILE A 45 13.27 -0.39 -0.74
C ILE A 45 11.75 -0.44 -0.60
N VAL A 46 11.12 0.73 -0.54
CA VAL A 46 9.69 0.88 -0.25
C VAL A 46 8.98 1.64 -1.38
N ASP A 47 7.85 1.10 -1.82
CA ASP A 47 6.93 1.73 -2.78
C ASP A 47 5.61 2.07 -2.07
N VAL A 48 5.19 3.33 -2.17
CA VAL A 48 4.04 3.89 -1.47
C VAL A 48 2.83 3.85 -2.39
N LYS A 49 1.75 3.27 -1.90
CA LYS A 49 0.50 3.10 -2.62
C LYS A 49 -0.60 3.90 -1.95
N SER A 50 -1.25 4.77 -2.70
CA SER A 50 -2.55 5.32 -2.28
C SER A 50 -3.65 4.34 -2.65
N ALA A 51 -4.46 3.94 -1.68
CA ALA A 51 -5.64 3.11 -1.95
C ALA A 51 -6.91 3.94 -1.88
N LYS A 52 -7.74 3.79 -2.90
CA LYS A 52 -9.06 4.43 -2.97
C LYS A 52 -10.13 3.39 -2.70
N LYS A 53 -11.24 3.85 -2.14
CA LYS A 53 -12.45 3.05 -2.02
C LYS A 53 -12.91 2.72 -3.44
N SER A 54 -13.05 1.45 -3.76
CA SER A 54 -13.43 1.01 -5.10
C SER A 54 -14.83 0.42 -5.06
N PHE A 55 -15.61 0.77 -6.08
CA PHE A 55 -16.96 0.28 -6.30
C PHE A 55 -16.92 -0.87 -7.31
N HIS A 56 -17.66 -1.93 -7.03
CA HIS A 56 -17.97 -2.94 -8.02
C HIS A 56 -19.48 -2.88 -8.28
N PRO A 57 -19.95 -2.80 -9.53
CA PRO A 57 -21.38 -2.78 -9.83
C PRO A 57 -22.09 -3.97 -9.15
N GLY A 58 -23.11 -3.68 -8.34
CA GLY A 58 -23.85 -4.70 -7.57
C GLY A 58 -23.28 -5.05 -6.18
N LEU A 59 -22.16 -4.45 -5.76
CA LEU A 59 -21.61 -4.60 -4.41
C LEU A 59 -21.47 -3.22 -3.76
N VAL A 60 -22.13 -3.01 -2.62
CA VAL A 60 -21.85 -1.90 -1.68
C VAL A 60 -20.32 -1.79 -1.53
N SER A 61 -19.70 -0.62 -1.62
CA SER A 61 -18.23 -0.47 -1.59
C SER A 61 -17.59 -1.16 -0.37
N LYS A 62 -17.02 -2.38 -0.55
CA LYS A 62 -16.49 -3.20 0.56
C LYS A 62 -14.97 -3.18 0.72
N TYR A 63 -14.23 -2.49 -0.17
CA TYR A 63 -12.78 -2.57 -0.17
C TYR A 63 -12.07 -1.31 -0.66
N TYR A 64 -10.83 -1.19 -0.20
CA TYR A 64 -9.80 -0.31 -0.71
C TYR A 64 -8.92 -1.10 -1.67
N HIS A 65 -8.63 -0.52 -2.83
CA HIS A 65 -7.87 -1.20 -3.88
C HIS A 65 -6.67 -0.36 -4.32
N PHE A 66 -5.58 -1.06 -4.62
CA PHE A 66 -4.45 -0.53 -5.35
C PHE A 66 -3.78 -1.63 -6.17
N ALA A 67 -3.08 -1.24 -7.24
CA ALA A 67 -2.34 -2.14 -8.11
C ALA A 67 -0.83 -1.94 -7.94
N ILE A 68 -0.10 -3.03 -8.10
CA ILE A 68 1.37 -3.07 -8.06
C ILE A 68 1.86 -3.60 -9.41
N LYS A 69 2.77 -2.87 -10.07
CA LYS A 69 3.33 -3.29 -11.35
C LYS A 69 4.43 -4.34 -11.16
N SER A 70 4.64 -5.19 -12.15
CA SER A 70 5.66 -6.26 -12.11
C SER A 70 7.08 -5.77 -11.78
N PRO A 71 7.59 -4.65 -12.34
CA PRO A 71 8.91 -4.12 -11.96
C PRO A 71 9.00 -3.75 -10.47
N GLN A 72 7.92 -3.24 -9.90
CA GLN A 72 7.85 -2.88 -8.48
C GLN A 72 7.97 -4.11 -7.59
N LEU A 73 7.28 -5.20 -7.95
CA LEU A 73 7.41 -6.50 -7.27
C LEU A 73 8.82 -7.09 -7.36
N LYS A 74 9.63 -6.74 -8.37
CA LYS A 74 11.01 -7.23 -8.47
C LYS A 74 11.94 -6.47 -7.53
N ILE A 75 11.76 -5.15 -7.45
CA ILE A 75 12.72 -4.25 -6.81
C ILE A 75 12.38 -3.98 -5.34
N CYS A 76 11.10 -3.84 -4.99
CA CYS A 76 10.72 -3.40 -3.65
C CYS A 76 10.76 -4.55 -2.64
N ASP A 77 11.07 -4.23 -1.39
CA ASP A 77 11.01 -5.14 -0.25
C ASP A 77 9.63 -5.05 0.42
N PHE A 78 9.12 -3.83 0.52
CA PHE A 78 7.83 -3.53 1.14
C PHE A 78 6.97 -2.62 0.25
N PHE A 79 5.67 -2.77 0.44
CA PHE A 79 4.67 -1.88 -0.11
C PHE A 79 3.90 -1.27 1.06
N ILE A 80 3.92 0.06 1.14
CA ILE A 80 3.15 0.77 2.17
C ILE A 80 1.91 1.34 1.52
N CYS A 81 0.75 0.81 1.89
CA CYS A 81 -0.53 1.32 1.44
C CYS A 81 -1.06 2.35 2.44
N HIS A 82 -1.35 3.56 1.98
CA HIS A 82 -2.05 4.58 2.72
C HIS A 82 -3.52 4.64 2.26
N ILE A 83 -4.44 4.39 3.19
CA ILE A 83 -5.88 4.62 3.01
C ILE A 83 -6.19 6.04 3.47
N THR A 84 -6.07 7.00 2.56
CA THR A 84 -6.15 8.44 2.87
C THR A 84 -7.44 8.83 3.58
N SER A 85 -8.59 8.24 3.21
CA SER A 85 -9.89 8.55 3.85
C SER A 85 -9.98 8.13 5.32
N LYS A 86 -9.09 7.24 5.78
CA LYS A 86 -9.06 6.71 7.14
C LYS A 86 -7.78 7.07 7.89
N ASN A 87 -6.83 7.72 7.23
CA ASN A 87 -5.48 7.95 7.72
C ASN A 87 -4.87 6.67 8.34
N THR A 88 -4.96 5.56 7.62
CA THR A 88 -4.51 4.23 8.08
C THR A 88 -3.50 3.67 7.09
N PHE A 89 -2.48 3.00 7.62
CA PHE A 89 -1.38 2.44 6.85
C PHE A 89 -1.36 0.91 6.94
N TYR A 90 -0.92 0.28 5.85
CA TYR A 90 -0.64 -1.14 5.78
C TYR A 90 0.77 -1.34 5.28
N VAL A 91 1.60 -2.01 6.07
CA VAL A 91 3.02 -2.26 5.77
C VAL A 91 3.16 -3.71 5.32
N ILE A 92 3.17 -3.93 4.00
CA ILE A 92 3.02 -5.26 3.41
C ILE A 92 4.37 -5.73 2.85
N PRO A 93 4.98 -6.81 3.39
CA PRO A 93 6.18 -7.41 2.80
C PRO A 93 5.87 -7.96 1.41
N LYS A 94 6.81 -7.83 0.47
CA LYS A 94 6.71 -8.39 -0.89
C LYS A 94 6.29 -9.87 -0.88
N GLY A 95 6.87 -10.67 0.02
CA GLY A 95 6.59 -12.12 0.12
C GLY A 95 5.14 -12.45 0.52
N LYS A 96 4.35 -11.47 0.98
CA LYS A 96 2.95 -11.62 1.36
C LYS A 96 1.99 -11.14 0.27
N ILE A 97 2.52 -10.67 -0.86
CA ILE A 97 1.73 -10.30 -2.02
C ILE A 97 1.47 -11.56 -2.85
N HIS A 98 0.27 -12.12 -2.68
CA HIS A 98 -0.20 -13.19 -3.53
C HIS A 98 -0.59 -12.64 -4.90
N ARG A 99 0.02 -13.17 -5.96
CA ARG A 99 -0.48 -12.96 -7.32
C ARG A 99 -1.80 -13.71 -7.44
N ARG A 100 -2.94 -13.05 -7.22
CA ARG A 100 -4.21 -13.56 -7.74
C ARG A 100 -4.06 -13.72 -9.24
N LYS A 101 -4.61 -14.82 -9.79
CA LYS A 101 -4.51 -15.30 -11.19
C LYS A 101 -3.99 -14.25 -12.15
N PRO A 102 -2.97 -14.55 -12.99
CA PRO A 102 -2.36 -13.57 -13.87
C PRO A 102 -3.45 -12.72 -14.51
N LEU A 103 -3.55 -11.46 -14.09
CA LEU A 103 -4.32 -10.45 -14.81
C LEU A 103 -3.92 -10.66 -16.26
N LEU A 104 -4.91 -10.90 -17.15
CA LEU A 104 -4.68 -11.17 -18.57
C LEU A 104 -3.43 -10.40 -19.00
N ASN A 105 -2.35 -11.13 -19.30
CA ASN A 105 -1.00 -10.65 -19.67
C ASN A 105 0.11 -10.61 -18.58
N GLY A 106 -0.04 -11.19 -17.38
CA GLY A 106 1.08 -11.44 -16.46
C GLY A 106 1.71 -10.20 -15.81
N LYS A 107 0.97 -9.08 -15.75
CA LYS A 107 1.48 -7.76 -15.33
C LYS A 107 0.98 -7.36 -13.93
N GLY A 108 1.66 -7.80 -12.88
CA GLY A 108 1.53 -7.22 -11.53
C GLY A 108 0.60 -7.96 -10.56
N ALA A 109 0.16 -7.25 -9.51
CA ALA A 109 -0.75 -7.74 -8.48
C ALA A 109 -1.78 -6.67 -8.10
N SER A 110 -3.04 -7.09 -7.88
CA SER A 110 -4.09 -6.25 -7.33
C SER A 110 -4.33 -6.60 -5.87
N ILE A 111 -4.27 -5.59 -5.01
CA ILE A 111 -4.43 -5.73 -3.57
C ILE A 111 -5.78 -5.15 -3.18
N TYR A 112 -6.52 -5.91 -2.37
CA TYR A 112 -7.85 -5.56 -1.88
C TYR A 112 -7.82 -5.64 -0.35
N ILE A 113 -8.02 -4.50 0.31
CA ILE A 113 -8.10 -4.39 1.76
C ILE A 113 -9.56 -4.16 2.13
N ARG A 114 -10.13 -4.96 3.02
CA ARG A 114 -11.55 -4.83 3.38
C ARG A 114 -11.82 -3.53 4.13
N ASP A 115 -12.95 -2.89 3.83
CA ASP A 115 -13.48 -1.84 4.67
C ASP A 115 -14.19 -2.46 5.89
N GLU A 116 -13.55 -2.36 7.06
CA GLU A 116 -14.06 -2.89 8.34
C GLU A 116 -15.41 -2.28 8.77
N THR A 117 -15.79 -1.13 8.24
CA THR A 117 -17.09 -0.49 8.57
C THR A 117 -18.28 -1.20 7.89
N VAL A 118 -18.00 -2.05 6.91
CA VAL A 118 -19.03 -2.79 6.18
C VAL A 118 -19.38 -4.08 6.93
N LYS A 119 -20.47 -4.01 7.71
CA LYS A 119 -21.09 -5.17 8.37
C LYS A 119 -21.65 -6.13 7.30
N SER A 120 -21.23 -7.38 7.37
CA SER A 120 -21.78 -8.58 6.70
C SER A 120 -22.50 -8.40 5.35
N GLY A 121 -21.89 -8.92 4.29
CA GLY A 121 -22.62 -9.38 3.12
C GLY A 121 -21.69 -10.25 2.28
N LYS A 122 -22.23 -11.28 1.61
CA LYS A 122 -21.47 -12.17 0.71
C LYS A 122 -20.48 -11.33 -0.09
N ASN A 123 -19.20 -11.63 0.11
CA ASN A 123 -18.11 -10.83 -0.39
C ASN A 123 -17.25 -11.81 -1.17
N LEU A 124 -17.30 -11.72 -2.50
CA LEU A 124 -16.50 -12.56 -3.40
C LEU A 124 -14.98 -12.47 -3.10
N TYR A 125 -14.56 -11.46 -2.33
CA TYR A 125 -13.16 -11.20 -2.00
C TYR A 125 -12.84 -11.21 -0.49
N SER A 126 -13.81 -11.40 0.43
CA SER A 126 -13.57 -11.27 1.89
C SER A 126 -13.23 -12.56 2.63
N GLU A 127 -13.33 -13.72 2.00
CA GLU A 127 -13.02 -14.96 2.72
C GLU A 127 -11.53 -15.07 3.07
N ASN A 128 -10.68 -14.23 2.48
CA ASN A 128 -9.24 -14.18 2.73
C ASN A 128 -8.74 -12.72 2.76
N ASP A 129 -9.17 -11.90 3.72
CA ASP A 129 -8.49 -10.62 3.99
C ASP A 129 -7.12 -10.89 4.63
N ASN A 130 -6.19 -11.32 3.79
CA ASN A 130 -4.83 -11.70 4.17
C ASN A 130 -3.98 -10.50 4.62
N TYR A 131 -4.53 -9.27 4.56
CA TYR A 131 -3.76 -8.06 4.82
C TYR A 131 -4.06 -7.40 6.17
N LYS A 132 -5.08 -7.86 6.90
CA LYS A 132 -5.38 -7.38 8.26
C LYS A 132 -4.15 -7.40 9.20
N PRO A 133 -3.29 -8.44 9.21
CA PRO A 133 -2.09 -8.46 10.06
C PRO A 133 -1.05 -7.38 9.74
N PHE A 134 -1.14 -6.73 8.56
CA PHE A 134 -0.20 -5.69 8.13
C PHE A 134 -0.68 -4.27 8.43
N LYS A 135 -1.88 -4.12 9.00
CA LYS A 135 -2.41 -2.82 9.45
C LYS A 135 -1.49 -2.24 10.53
N GLU A 136 -0.96 -1.05 10.31
CA GLU A 136 0.00 -0.35 11.17
C GLU A 136 1.24 -1.19 11.56
N ALA A 137 1.61 -2.18 10.74
CA ALA A 137 2.71 -3.11 11.02
C ALA A 137 4.10 -2.49 10.77
N TRP A 138 4.32 -1.26 11.26
CA TRP A 138 5.57 -0.50 11.14
C TRP A 138 6.76 -1.21 11.79
N ASN A 139 6.50 -2.08 12.76
CA ASN A 139 7.53 -2.92 13.37
C ASN A 139 8.25 -3.81 12.35
N LEU A 140 7.62 -4.15 11.23
CA LEU A 140 8.25 -4.93 10.15
C LEU A 140 9.40 -4.20 9.45
N LEU A 141 9.46 -2.87 9.56
CA LEU A 141 10.53 -2.03 9.00
C LEU A 141 11.67 -1.78 10.00
N LYS A 142 11.56 -2.26 11.24
CA LYS A 142 12.68 -2.21 12.19
C LYS A 142 13.73 -3.23 11.73
N ARG A 143 14.99 -2.80 11.63
CA ARG A 143 16.10 -3.75 11.53
C ARG A 143 16.30 -4.40 12.91
N ASN A 144 16.50 -5.70 12.91
CA ASN A 144 17.09 -6.39 14.06
C ASN A 144 18.60 -6.13 14.09
#